data_AF-A0A562T3E2-F1
#
_entry.id   AF-A0A562T3E2-F1
#
_cell.length_a   1.000
_cell.length_b   1.000
_cell.length_c   1.000
_cell.angle_alpha   90.00
_cell.angle_beta   90.00
_cell.angle_gamma   90.00
#
_symmetry.space_group_name_H-M   'P 1'
#
loop_
_entity.id
_entity.type
_entity.pdbx_description
1 polymer ?
#
loop_
_entity_poly.entity_id
_entity_poly.type
_entity_poly.pdbx_seq_one_letter_code
_entity_poly.pdbx_strand_id
1 'polypeptide(L)'
;MLKLPVLLGVLLLTMLKMEAQDTFPVFDKEGHRGCRGLMPENTVPAMKKAIDLGVNTLEMDVVISRDNQVVLSHDAYMNPLFTLTPEGKPLTAQEQEQYILYKMDYDQIRRFDVGSKGHPGFPRQQRMKAYKPLLAELVDSVEQYTRQKQLAPVWYNIETKSVEGHDGEWQPAPETFTDLLVAVLQEKGITDRVVVQSFDKRTLQVLHRKYPDIKTSFLTSDKKAGLGEHIAALGFTPFVYSPHYKLVTPQLVQQCKEKGIKLIPWTPNTADEIAQLKALGVDGVITDYPDLF
;
A
#
# COMPACT_ATOMS: atom_id res chain seq x y z
N MET A 1 61.75 46.31 -12.32
CA MET A 1 60.40 45.90 -12.75
C MET A 1 60.31 44.39 -12.69
N LEU A 2 59.74 43.86 -11.62
CA LEU A 2 59.57 42.41 -11.38
C LEU A 2 58.39 41.89 -12.21
N LYS A 3 58.58 40.84 -13.02
CA LYS A 3 57.49 40.08 -13.65
C LYS A 3 57.22 38.84 -12.81
N LEU A 4 56.03 38.75 -12.23
CA LEU A 4 55.51 37.58 -11.53
C LEU A 4 54.74 36.70 -12.52
N PRO A 5 54.94 35.37 -12.58
CA PRO A 5 54.08 34.51 -13.38
C PRO A 5 52.82 34.15 -12.59
N VAL A 6 51.65 34.39 -13.19
CA VAL A 6 50.36 33.92 -12.67
C VAL A 6 50.22 32.45 -13.04
N LEU A 7 50.28 31.58 -12.04
CA LEU A 7 49.99 30.15 -12.18
C LEU A 7 48.47 29.98 -12.18
N LEU A 8 47.89 29.66 -13.35
CA LEU A 8 46.47 29.37 -13.49
C LEU A 8 46.22 27.93 -13.03
N GLY A 9 45.78 27.75 -11.78
CA GLY A 9 45.34 26.46 -11.26
C GLY A 9 43.95 26.12 -11.77
N VAL A 10 43.83 25.11 -12.63
CA VAL A 10 42.55 24.52 -13.02
C VAL A 10 42.07 23.64 -11.87
N LEU A 11 41.07 24.12 -11.11
CA LEU A 11 40.40 23.34 -10.08
C LEU A 11 39.38 22.43 -10.77
N LEU A 12 39.74 21.16 -10.96
CA LEU A 12 38.82 20.14 -11.46
C LEU A 12 37.87 19.75 -10.32
N LEU A 13 36.66 20.32 -10.29
CA LEU A 13 35.59 19.89 -9.39
C LEU A 13 35.06 18.54 -9.86
N THR A 14 35.59 17.45 -9.29
CA THR A 14 34.96 16.14 -9.35
C THR A 14 33.68 16.17 -8.52
N MET A 15 32.53 16.33 -9.18
CA MET A 15 31.24 16.04 -8.56
C MET A 15 31.17 14.55 -8.27
N LEU A 16 31.45 14.17 -7.02
CA LEU A 16 31.05 12.89 -6.48
C LEU A 16 29.52 12.84 -6.55
N LYS A 17 28.96 12.04 -7.46
CA LYS A 17 27.58 11.57 -7.32
C LYS A 17 27.51 10.85 -5.99
N MET A 18 26.93 11.47 -4.96
CA MET A 18 26.39 10.72 -3.84
C MET A 18 25.38 9.75 -4.46
N GLU A 19 25.71 8.46 -4.48
CA GLU A 19 24.70 7.44 -4.73
C GLU A 19 23.62 7.65 -3.68
N ALA A 20 22.40 7.96 -4.13
CA ALA A 20 21.26 8.06 -3.23
C ALA A 20 21.13 6.70 -2.54
N GLN A 21 21.42 6.68 -1.24
CA GLN A 21 21.33 5.46 -0.45
C GLN A 21 19.89 4.96 -0.53
N ASP A 22 19.70 3.69 -0.89
CA ASP A 22 18.38 3.07 -0.93
C ASP A 22 17.74 3.21 0.46
N THR A 23 16.66 4.00 0.53
CA THR A 23 15.96 4.31 1.77
C THR A 23 14.88 3.27 2.10
N PHE A 24 14.73 2.26 1.25
CA PHE A 24 13.78 1.17 1.47
C PHE A 24 14.19 0.32 2.69
N PRO A 25 13.23 -0.19 3.48
CA PRO A 25 13.57 -0.95 4.68
C PRO A 25 14.43 -2.20 4.40
N VAL A 26 15.36 -2.49 5.31
CA VAL A 26 16.15 -3.73 5.27
C VAL A 26 15.26 -4.97 5.44
N PHE A 27 14.30 -4.88 6.35
CA PHE A 27 13.19 -5.81 6.46
C PHE A 27 11.90 -5.00 6.55
N ASP A 28 11.02 -5.21 5.57
CA ASP A 28 9.80 -4.43 5.43
C ASP A 28 8.68 -5.01 6.31
N LYS A 29 8.35 -4.28 7.37
CA LYS A 29 7.32 -4.62 8.35
C LYS A 29 6.08 -3.83 7.95
N GLU A 30 5.20 -4.45 7.18
CA GLU A 30 3.99 -3.78 6.72
C GLU A 30 2.80 -4.08 7.63
N GLY A 31 2.14 -3.01 8.07
CA GLY A 31 0.87 -3.11 8.77
C GLY A 31 -0.28 -3.21 7.77
N HIS A 32 -0.90 -4.40 7.64
CA HIS A 32 -2.02 -4.65 6.73
C HIS A 32 -3.24 -3.80 7.10
N ARG A 33 -3.63 -2.92 6.17
CA ARG A 33 -4.68 -1.90 6.36
C ARG A 33 -4.45 -1.08 7.63
N GLY A 34 -3.18 -0.80 7.91
CA GLY A 34 -2.67 -0.34 9.20
C GLY A 34 -2.45 -1.50 10.17
N CYS A 35 -3.49 -1.94 10.87
CA CYS A 35 -3.40 -3.09 11.78
C CYS A 35 -4.79 -3.68 11.99
N ARG A 36 -5.41 -4.18 10.91
CA ARG A 36 -6.82 -4.64 10.90
C ARG A 36 -7.17 -5.61 12.02
N GLY A 37 -6.22 -6.41 12.49
CA GLY A 37 -6.41 -7.34 13.60
C GLY A 37 -6.60 -6.66 14.97
N LEU A 38 -6.21 -5.39 15.10
CA LEU A 38 -6.19 -4.62 16.34
C LEU A 38 -7.07 -3.36 16.29
N MET A 39 -7.23 -2.75 15.12
CA MET A 39 -8.00 -1.51 14.90
C MET A 39 -8.87 -1.63 13.64
N PRO A 40 -9.95 -0.82 13.49
CA PRO A 40 -10.76 -0.81 12.27
C PRO A 40 -9.92 -0.55 11.02
N GLU A 41 -10.01 -1.44 10.03
CA GLU A 41 -9.14 -1.45 8.86
C GLU A 41 -9.20 -0.17 8.01
N ASN A 42 -8.07 0.21 7.41
CA ASN A 42 -8.00 1.33 6.46
C ASN A 42 -8.46 2.67 7.05
N THR A 43 -8.25 2.87 8.36
CA THR A 43 -8.61 4.10 9.08
C THR A 43 -7.38 4.80 9.65
N VAL A 44 -7.48 6.12 9.86
CA VAL A 44 -6.39 6.90 10.49
C VAL A 44 -5.97 6.33 11.85
N PRO A 45 -6.89 5.92 12.76
CA PRO A 45 -6.50 5.26 14.01
C PRO A 45 -5.70 3.97 13.81
N ALA A 46 -6.04 3.13 12.83
CA ALA A 46 -5.29 1.91 12.52
C ALA A 46 -3.88 2.22 12.03
N MET A 47 -3.71 3.22 11.16
CA MET A 47 -2.39 3.62 10.67
C MET A 47 -1.50 4.14 11.81
N LYS A 48 -2.04 5.01 12.67
CA LYS A 48 -1.29 5.55 13.83
C LYS A 48 -0.90 4.45 14.81
N LYS A 49 -1.80 3.51 15.07
CA LYS A 49 -1.52 2.37 15.95
C LYS A 49 -0.45 1.46 15.36
N ALA A 50 -0.45 1.23 14.05
CA ALA A 50 0.58 0.44 13.38
C ALA A 50 1.97 1.09 13.52
N ILE A 51 2.07 2.42 13.35
CA ILE A 51 3.30 3.19 13.59
C ILE A 51 3.78 3.00 15.03
N ASP A 52 2.87 3.10 16.02
CA ASP A 52 3.23 2.89 17.43
C ASP A 52 3.71 1.45 17.72
N LEU A 53 3.34 0.48 16.89
CA LEU A 53 3.82 -0.91 16.95
C LEU A 53 5.12 -1.12 16.18
N GLY A 54 5.66 -0.08 15.56
CA GLY A 54 6.98 -0.10 14.92
C GLY A 54 6.98 -0.64 13.50
N VAL A 55 5.86 -0.60 12.77
CA VAL A 55 5.87 -0.80 11.32
C VAL A 55 6.69 0.31 10.65
N ASN A 56 7.36 -0.03 9.55
CA ASN A 56 8.09 0.94 8.73
C ASN A 56 7.37 1.22 7.40
N THR A 57 6.36 0.41 7.06
CA THR A 57 5.47 0.59 5.92
C THR A 57 4.02 0.46 6.35
N LEU A 58 3.18 1.38 5.88
CA LEU A 58 1.73 1.29 6.02
C LEU A 58 1.15 0.71 4.75
N GLU A 59 0.53 -0.45 4.86
CA GLU A 59 -0.22 -1.05 3.78
C GLU A 59 -1.68 -0.58 3.82
N MET A 60 -2.25 -0.26 2.67
CA MET A 60 -3.64 0.16 2.54
C MET A 60 -4.23 -0.12 1.17
N ASP A 61 -5.55 -0.20 1.13
CA ASP A 61 -6.32 -0.34 -0.09
C ASP A 61 -6.99 0.98 -0.48
N VAL A 62 -7.01 1.30 -1.77
CA VAL A 62 -7.78 2.43 -2.30
C VAL A 62 -8.79 1.99 -3.36
N VAL A 63 -9.90 2.74 -3.41
CA VAL A 63 -10.95 2.72 -4.45
C VAL A 63 -11.26 4.16 -4.86
N ILE A 64 -12.10 4.33 -5.89
CA ILE A 64 -12.51 5.64 -6.40
C ILE A 64 -13.99 5.88 -6.13
N SER A 65 -14.35 7.06 -5.61
CA SER A 65 -15.74 7.50 -5.45
C SER A 65 -16.33 8.06 -6.75
N ARG A 66 -17.65 8.31 -6.79
CA ARG A 66 -18.32 8.90 -7.96
C ARG A 66 -17.78 10.27 -8.34
N ASP A 67 -17.42 11.06 -7.35
CA ASP A 67 -16.81 12.39 -7.46
C ASP A 67 -15.27 12.35 -7.59
N ASN A 68 -14.74 11.22 -8.09
CA ASN A 68 -13.33 10.99 -8.42
C ASN A 68 -12.35 11.19 -7.25
N GLN A 69 -12.79 10.95 -6.02
CA GLN A 69 -11.90 10.99 -4.85
C GLN A 69 -11.25 9.63 -4.63
N VAL A 70 -9.99 9.63 -4.21
CA VAL A 70 -9.26 8.41 -3.83
C VAL A 70 -9.57 8.08 -2.37
N VAL A 71 -10.35 7.03 -2.14
CA VAL A 71 -10.89 6.64 -0.83
C VAL A 71 -10.23 5.38 -0.34
N LEU A 72 -9.85 5.33 0.94
CA LEU A 72 -9.36 4.10 1.55
C LEU A 72 -10.50 3.10 1.78
N SER A 73 -10.43 1.97 1.11
CA SER A 73 -11.38 0.86 1.25
C SER A 73 -10.83 -0.38 0.57
N HIS A 74 -10.94 -1.53 1.23
CA HIS A 74 -10.64 -2.81 0.61
C HIS A 74 -11.68 -3.20 -0.44
N ASP A 75 -12.96 -3.03 -0.11
CA ASP A 75 -14.05 -3.42 -0.99
C ASP A 75 -14.54 -2.19 -1.78
N ALA A 76 -14.95 -2.40 -3.03
CA ALA A 76 -15.58 -1.39 -3.88
C ALA A 76 -17.00 -1.00 -3.43
N TYR A 77 -17.45 -1.52 -2.28
CA TYR A 77 -18.78 -1.30 -1.70
C TYR A 77 -18.69 -1.21 -0.16
N MET A 78 -19.79 -0.81 0.49
CA MET A 78 -19.90 -0.83 1.95
C MET A 78 -20.07 -2.27 2.47
N ASN A 79 -19.00 -2.84 3.01
CA ASN A 79 -18.99 -4.23 3.46
C ASN A 79 -19.94 -4.44 4.67
N PRO A 80 -20.96 -5.31 4.54
CA PRO A 80 -21.95 -5.51 5.59
C PRO A 80 -21.39 -6.20 6.82
N LEU A 81 -20.21 -6.83 6.78
CA LEU A 81 -19.64 -7.51 7.95
C LEU A 81 -19.34 -6.54 9.10
N PHE A 82 -18.91 -5.32 8.79
CA PHE A 82 -18.40 -4.36 9.78
C PHE A 82 -18.92 -2.92 9.61
N THR A 83 -19.83 -2.67 8.66
CA THR A 83 -20.37 -1.33 8.40
C THR A 83 -21.75 -1.11 9.05
N LEU A 84 -21.96 0.08 9.61
CA LEU A 84 -23.26 0.65 9.98
C LEU A 84 -23.60 1.84 9.07
N THR A 85 -24.89 2.00 8.75
CA THR A 85 -25.41 3.17 8.02
C THR A 85 -25.23 4.46 8.84
N PRO A 86 -25.43 5.66 8.25
CA PRO A 86 -25.40 6.92 8.99
C PRO A 86 -26.39 6.97 10.17
N GLU A 87 -27.47 6.20 10.12
CA GLU A 87 -28.47 6.06 11.19
C GLU A 87 -28.06 5.00 12.24
N GLY A 88 -26.89 4.38 12.10
CA GLY A 88 -26.36 3.37 13.02
C GLY A 88 -26.91 1.96 12.82
N LYS A 89 -27.55 1.68 11.68
CA LYS A 89 -28.12 0.34 11.40
C LYS A 89 -27.10 -0.57 10.71
N PRO A 90 -27.01 -1.86 11.05
CA PRO A 90 -26.16 -2.79 10.32
C PRO A 90 -26.69 -3.01 8.90
N LEU A 91 -25.78 -3.02 7.91
CA LEU A 91 -26.09 -3.45 6.56
C LEU A 91 -26.26 -4.98 6.48
N THR A 92 -27.15 -5.42 5.60
CA THR A 92 -27.31 -6.82 5.19
C THR A 92 -26.53 -7.11 3.91
N ALA A 93 -26.29 -8.39 3.63
CA ALA A 93 -25.62 -8.81 2.39
C ALA A 93 -26.38 -8.39 1.11
N GLN A 94 -27.70 -8.31 1.17
CA GLN A 94 -28.54 -7.93 0.03
C GLN A 94 -28.47 -6.43 -0.27
N GLU A 95 -28.13 -5.61 0.73
CA GLU A 95 -28.04 -4.16 0.57
C GLU A 95 -26.69 -3.70 0.01
N GLN A 96 -25.67 -4.55 -0.03
CA GLN A 96 -24.31 -4.15 -0.39
C GLN A 96 -24.20 -3.55 -1.81
N GLU A 97 -24.97 -4.07 -2.76
CA GLU A 97 -24.99 -3.61 -4.16
C GLU A 97 -25.58 -2.20 -4.32
N GLN A 98 -26.29 -1.70 -3.30
CA GLN A 98 -26.81 -0.33 -3.27
C GLN A 98 -25.73 0.67 -2.86
N TYR A 99 -24.63 0.21 -2.27
CA TYR A 99 -23.58 1.04 -1.69
C TYR A 99 -22.23 0.80 -2.37
N ILE A 100 -22.23 0.75 -3.70
CA ILE A 100 -21.02 0.76 -4.53
C ILE A 100 -20.37 2.13 -4.40
N LEU A 101 -19.13 2.18 -3.92
CA LEU A 101 -18.43 3.45 -3.62
C LEU A 101 -18.25 4.30 -4.88
N TYR A 102 -18.01 3.68 -6.04
CA TYR A 102 -17.91 4.37 -7.32
C TYR A 102 -19.23 4.99 -7.82
N LYS A 103 -20.36 4.68 -7.16
CA LYS A 103 -21.69 5.27 -7.43
C LYS A 103 -22.12 6.28 -6.34
N MET A 104 -21.26 6.56 -5.36
CA MET A 104 -21.52 7.47 -4.24
C MET A 104 -20.52 8.64 -4.23
N ASP A 105 -21.00 9.85 -3.92
CA ASP A 105 -20.08 10.95 -3.62
C ASP A 105 -19.39 10.73 -2.27
N TYR A 106 -18.17 11.24 -2.11
CA TYR A 106 -17.41 11.04 -0.89
C TYR A 106 -18.12 11.57 0.36
N ASP A 107 -18.86 12.67 0.25
CA ASP A 107 -19.65 13.24 1.36
C ASP A 107 -20.76 12.31 1.86
N GLN A 108 -21.19 11.33 1.05
CA GLN A 108 -22.10 10.26 1.47
C GLN A 108 -21.30 9.10 2.09
N ILE A 109 -20.21 8.68 1.43
CA ILE A 109 -19.34 7.58 1.88
C ILE A 109 -18.85 7.81 3.31
N ARG A 110 -18.35 9.01 3.61
CA ARG A 110 -17.74 9.35 4.91
C ARG A 110 -18.69 9.32 6.11
N ARG A 111 -20.01 9.23 5.87
CA ARG A 111 -21.03 9.22 6.95
C ARG A 111 -21.25 7.84 7.55
N PHE A 112 -20.81 6.79 6.86
CA PHE A 112 -20.92 5.42 7.35
C PHE A 112 -19.92 5.17 8.48
N ASP A 113 -20.32 4.37 9.46
CA ASP A 113 -19.45 3.94 10.54
C ASP A 113 -18.91 2.54 10.22
N VAL A 114 -17.60 2.44 10.01
CA VAL A 114 -16.90 1.21 9.62
C VAL A 114 -16.07 0.61 10.76
N GLY A 115 -16.26 1.07 11.99
CA GLY A 115 -15.49 0.59 13.13
C GLY A 115 -16.31 0.16 14.34
N SER A 116 -17.47 0.77 14.61
CA SER A 116 -18.24 0.47 15.83
C SER A 116 -18.84 -0.94 15.84
N LYS A 117 -19.22 -1.47 14.68
CA LYS A 117 -19.75 -2.84 14.55
C LYS A 117 -18.69 -3.89 14.90
N GLY A 118 -17.44 -3.60 14.55
CA GLY A 118 -16.32 -4.53 14.61
C GLY A 118 -16.41 -5.63 13.55
N HIS A 119 -15.26 -6.14 13.13
CA HIS A 119 -15.18 -7.22 12.15
C HIS A 119 -15.20 -8.60 12.85
N PRO A 120 -16.13 -9.52 12.53
CA PRO A 120 -16.26 -10.80 13.23
C PRO A 120 -15.02 -11.70 13.12
N GLY A 121 -14.28 -11.59 12.03
CA GLY A 121 -13.00 -12.29 11.83
C GLY A 121 -11.81 -11.76 12.66
N PHE A 122 -11.94 -10.63 13.36
CA PHE A 122 -10.85 -10.00 14.13
C PHE A 122 -11.30 -9.73 15.58
N PRO A 123 -11.36 -10.77 16.44
CA PRO A 123 -11.89 -10.64 17.80
C PRO A 123 -11.07 -9.72 18.72
N ARG A 124 -9.81 -9.46 18.37
CA ARG A 124 -8.90 -8.53 19.09
C ARG A 124 -9.06 -7.07 18.64
N GLN A 125 -9.83 -6.82 17.58
CA GLN A 125 -10.03 -5.49 17.04
C GLN A 125 -10.80 -4.62 18.03
N GLN A 126 -10.25 -3.45 18.37
CA GLN A 126 -10.96 -2.46 19.16
C GLN A 126 -12.11 -1.87 18.35
N ARG A 127 -13.29 -1.78 18.97
CA ARG A 127 -14.46 -1.15 18.37
C ARG A 127 -14.44 0.34 18.69
N MET A 128 -14.50 1.15 17.66
CA MET A 128 -14.60 2.60 17.79
C MET A 128 -15.25 3.18 16.55
N LYS A 129 -15.92 4.32 16.70
CA LYS A 129 -16.45 5.03 15.54
C LYS A 129 -15.32 5.43 14.61
N ALA A 130 -15.42 5.03 13.35
CA ALA A 130 -14.47 5.37 12.30
C ALA A 130 -15.17 5.42 10.94
N TYR A 131 -14.56 6.09 9.97
CA TYR A 131 -15.05 6.22 8.59
C TYR A 131 -13.94 5.85 7.61
N LYS A 132 -14.29 5.70 6.33
CA LYS A 132 -13.35 5.52 5.22
C LYS A 132 -12.72 6.87 4.85
N PRO A 133 -11.44 7.14 5.17
CA PRO A 133 -10.82 8.44 4.90
C PRO A 133 -10.45 8.59 3.41
N LEU A 134 -10.23 9.83 2.98
CA LEU A 134 -9.50 10.07 1.73
C LEU A 134 -8.02 9.67 1.89
N LEU A 135 -7.38 9.26 0.80
CA LEU A 135 -5.93 9.03 0.79
C LEU A 135 -5.17 10.30 1.18
N ALA A 136 -5.54 11.44 0.62
CA ALA A 136 -4.95 12.74 0.92
C ALA A 136 -4.99 13.06 2.42
N GLU A 137 -6.17 12.88 3.05
CA GLU A 137 -6.39 13.11 4.47
C GLU A 137 -5.57 12.17 5.36
N LEU A 138 -5.48 10.90 4.95
CA LEU A 138 -4.71 9.90 5.69
C LEU A 138 -3.21 10.19 5.64
N VAL A 139 -2.68 10.56 4.47
CA VAL A 139 -1.27 10.94 4.32
C VAL A 139 -0.94 12.14 5.20
N ASP A 140 -1.76 13.21 5.16
CA ASP A 140 -1.57 14.38 6.03
C ASP A 140 -1.55 13.97 7.51
N SER A 141 -2.49 13.10 7.91
CA SER A 141 -2.60 12.60 9.29
C SER A 141 -1.40 11.78 9.74
N VAL A 142 -0.82 10.97 8.85
CA VAL A 142 0.35 10.13 9.13
C VAL A 142 1.62 10.98 9.21
N GLU A 143 1.86 11.86 8.23
CA GLU A 143 3.04 12.72 8.18
C GLU A 143 3.08 13.71 9.35
N GLN A 144 1.91 14.23 9.74
CA GLN A 144 1.80 15.03 10.96
C GLN A 144 2.13 14.18 12.21
N TYR A 145 1.64 12.95 12.27
CA TYR A 145 1.82 12.08 13.44
C TYR A 145 3.29 11.67 13.63
N THR A 146 3.97 11.23 12.57
CA THR A 146 5.40 10.86 12.63
C THR A 146 6.25 12.06 13.03
N ARG A 147 5.98 13.25 12.47
CA ARG A 147 6.67 14.50 12.85
C ARG A 147 6.47 14.85 14.32
N GLN A 148 5.23 14.80 14.81
CA GLN A 148 4.90 15.10 16.22
C GLN A 148 5.59 14.12 17.19
N LYS A 149 5.69 12.85 16.80
CA LYS A 149 6.34 11.80 17.58
C LYS A 149 7.86 11.76 17.38
N GLN A 150 8.42 12.59 16.49
CA GLN A 150 9.83 12.58 16.10
C GLN A 150 10.31 11.20 15.62
N LEU A 151 9.43 10.50 14.90
CA LEU A 151 9.72 9.20 14.29
C LEU A 151 10.25 9.40 12.86
N ALA A 152 10.97 8.40 12.37
CA ALA A 152 11.34 8.34 10.96
C ALA A 152 10.07 8.33 10.07
N PRO A 153 10.11 8.94 8.88
CA PRO A 153 9.03 8.79 7.91
C PRO A 153 8.81 7.32 7.56
N VAL A 154 7.55 6.93 7.38
CA VAL A 154 7.17 5.58 6.95
C VAL A 154 7.07 5.50 5.43
N TRP A 155 7.16 4.30 4.90
CA TRP A 155 6.76 3.99 3.53
C TRP A 155 5.26 3.72 3.44
N TYR A 156 4.73 3.78 2.22
CA TYR A 156 3.34 3.48 1.91
C TYR A 156 3.29 2.39 0.84
N ASN A 157 2.60 1.29 1.13
CA ASN A 157 2.25 0.28 0.15
C ASN A 157 0.74 0.38 -0.16
N ILE A 158 0.39 0.85 -1.36
CA ILE A 158 -0.98 1.27 -1.69
C ILE A 158 -1.55 0.33 -2.75
N GLU A 159 -2.59 -0.43 -2.42
CA GLU A 159 -3.27 -1.31 -3.36
C GLU A 159 -4.30 -0.56 -4.20
N THR A 160 -4.17 -0.59 -5.53
CA THR A 160 -5.28 -0.23 -6.42
C THR A 160 -6.27 -1.39 -6.50
N LYS A 161 -7.42 -1.27 -5.82
CA LYS A 161 -8.51 -2.26 -5.87
C LYS A 161 -9.26 -2.18 -7.18
N SER A 162 -8.63 -2.78 -8.19
CA SER A 162 -9.12 -2.89 -9.55
C SER A 162 -9.35 -4.34 -9.91
N VAL A 163 -10.46 -4.64 -10.59
CA VAL A 163 -10.79 -5.98 -11.09
C VAL A 163 -11.16 -5.90 -12.58
N GLU A 164 -10.54 -6.75 -13.40
CA GLU A 164 -10.89 -6.85 -14.82
C GLU A 164 -12.37 -7.23 -15.01
N GLY A 165 -13.06 -6.50 -15.88
CA GLY A 165 -14.50 -6.65 -16.12
C GLY A 165 -15.40 -5.76 -15.26
N HIS A 166 -14.86 -4.99 -14.31
CA HIS A 166 -15.63 -4.09 -13.44
C HIS A 166 -15.53 -2.60 -13.84
N ASP A 167 -14.71 -2.28 -14.84
CA ASP A 167 -14.46 -0.92 -15.32
C ASP A 167 -15.75 -0.25 -15.81
N GLY A 168 -15.99 0.99 -15.38
CA GLY A 168 -17.19 1.77 -15.69
C GLY A 168 -18.38 1.53 -14.75
N GLU A 169 -18.40 0.41 -14.02
CA GLU A 169 -19.52 0.03 -13.14
C GLU A 169 -19.18 0.09 -11.65
N TRP A 170 -18.06 -0.50 -11.26
CA TRP A 170 -17.63 -0.56 -9.85
C TRP A 170 -16.37 0.25 -9.56
N GLN A 171 -15.72 0.71 -10.62
CA GLN A 171 -14.43 1.40 -10.62
C GLN A 171 -14.25 2.12 -11.96
N PRO A 172 -13.38 3.12 -12.08
CA PRO A 172 -13.01 3.68 -13.37
C PRO A 172 -12.09 2.71 -14.14
N ALA A 173 -11.83 3.03 -15.41
CA ALA A 173 -10.83 2.31 -16.20
C ALA A 173 -9.42 2.41 -15.54
N PRO A 174 -8.53 1.43 -15.74
CA PRO A 174 -7.22 1.38 -15.06
C PRO A 174 -6.40 2.66 -15.19
N GLU A 175 -6.42 3.30 -16.36
CA GLU A 175 -5.67 4.54 -16.58
C GLU A 175 -6.19 5.70 -15.73
N THR A 176 -7.50 5.89 -15.68
CA THR A 176 -8.13 6.93 -14.84
C THR A 176 -7.93 6.64 -13.36
N PHE A 177 -8.04 5.37 -12.94
CA PHE A 177 -7.75 4.99 -11.56
C PHE A 177 -6.32 5.40 -11.17
N THR A 178 -5.34 4.96 -11.97
CA THR A 178 -3.92 5.23 -11.71
C THR A 178 -3.62 6.72 -11.73
N ASP A 179 -4.17 7.48 -12.67
CA ASP A 179 -3.96 8.93 -12.76
C ASP A 179 -4.50 9.67 -11.53
N LEU A 180 -5.68 9.30 -11.03
CA LEU A 180 -6.26 9.88 -9.80
C LEU A 180 -5.41 9.57 -8.58
N LEU A 181 -4.92 8.33 -8.45
CA LEU A 181 -4.01 7.95 -7.37
C LEU A 181 -2.73 8.78 -7.44
N VAL A 182 -2.05 8.79 -8.59
CA VAL A 182 -0.75 9.47 -8.75
C VAL A 182 -0.87 10.98 -8.52
N ALA A 183 -1.98 11.60 -8.93
CA ALA A 183 -2.25 13.01 -8.64
C ALA A 183 -2.20 13.29 -7.12
N VAL A 184 -2.84 12.43 -6.30
CA VAL A 184 -2.77 12.56 -4.83
C VAL A 184 -1.34 12.36 -4.31
N LEU A 185 -0.62 11.36 -4.81
CA LEU A 185 0.76 11.08 -4.37
C LEU A 185 1.71 12.25 -4.65
N GLN A 186 1.57 12.87 -5.82
CA GLN A 186 2.34 14.04 -6.24
C GLN A 186 1.97 15.28 -5.44
N GLU A 187 0.68 15.54 -5.26
CA GLU A 187 0.18 16.65 -4.43
C GLU A 187 0.73 16.56 -3.01
N LYS A 188 0.79 15.35 -2.44
CA LYS A 188 1.30 15.12 -1.08
C LYS A 188 2.83 15.01 -1.01
N GLY A 189 3.54 14.98 -2.14
CA GLY A 189 5.00 14.92 -2.17
C GLY A 189 5.58 13.65 -1.54
N ILE A 190 4.89 12.51 -1.66
CA ILE A 190 5.30 11.23 -1.04
C ILE A 190 5.77 10.17 -2.04
N THR A 191 5.84 10.49 -3.33
CA THR A 191 6.14 9.52 -4.42
C THR A 191 7.39 8.68 -4.17
N ASP A 192 8.43 9.26 -3.56
CA ASP A 192 9.71 8.57 -3.29
C ASP A 192 9.60 7.46 -2.24
N ARG A 193 8.54 7.50 -1.41
CA ARG A 193 8.25 6.55 -0.31
C ARG A 193 7.01 5.69 -0.57
N VAL A 194 6.61 5.56 -1.83
CA VAL A 194 5.42 4.78 -2.23
C VAL A 194 5.83 3.56 -3.06
N VAL A 195 5.22 2.43 -2.72
CA VAL A 195 5.06 1.27 -3.60
C VAL A 195 3.57 1.15 -3.92
N VAL A 196 3.20 1.06 -5.19
CA VAL A 196 1.82 0.77 -5.59
C VAL A 196 1.70 -0.71 -5.90
N GLN A 197 0.73 -1.38 -5.28
CA GLN A 197 0.48 -2.80 -5.45
C GLN A 197 -0.85 -3.08 -6.14
N SER A 198 -0.95 -4.20 -6.88
CA SER A 198 -2.24 -4.65 -7.42
C SER A 198 -2.20 -6.11 -7.85
N PHE A 199 -3.36 -6.78 -7.77
CA PHE A 199 -3.62 -8.02 -8.50
C PHE A 199 -3.92 -7.76 -9.99
N ASP A 200 -4.49 -6.60 -10.30
CA ASP A 200 -4.80 -6.20 -11.67
C ASP A 200 -3.57 -5.57 -12.32
N LYS A 201 -2.86 -6.40 -13.10
CA LYS A 201 -1.66 -5.99 -13.84
C LYS A 201 -1.87 -4.74 -14.70
N ARG A 202 -3.09 -4.43 -15.13
CA ARG A 202 -3.38 -3.29 -16.02
C ARG A 202 -3.03 -1.97 -15.34
N THR A 203 -3.29 -1.83 -14.04
CA THR A 203 -2.92 -0.63 -13.26
C THR A 203 -1.41 -0.47 -13.14
N LEU A 204 -0.70 -1.58 -12.90
CA LEU A 204 0.77 -1.60 -12.82
C LEU A 204 1.42 -1.32 -14.19
N GLN A 205 0.81 -1.79 -15.28
CA GLN A 205 1.24 -1.48 -16.65
C GLN A 205 1.08 0.00 -16.98
N VAL A 206 -0.01 0.63 -16.51
CA VAL A 206 -0.18 2.09 -16.65
C VAL A 206 0.92 2.82 -15.87
N LEU A 207 1.19 2.44 -14.61
CA LEU A 207 2.27 3.02 -13.81
C LEU A 207 3.62 2.90 -14.50
N HIS A 208 4.00 1.70 -14.93
CA HIS A 208 5.27 1.47 -15.60
C HIS A 208 5.43 2.33 -16.86
N ARG A 209 4.35 2.54 -17.61
CA ARG A 209 4.35 3.34 -18.84
C ARG A 209 4.38 4.85 -18.58
N LYS A 210 3.59 5.36 -17.64
CA LYS A 210 3.36 6.81 -17.44
C LYS A 210 4.14 7.40 -16.27
N TYR A 211 4.42 6.61 -15.24
CA TYR A 211 5.00 7.03 -13.97
C TYR A 211 6.12 6.06 -13.52
N PRO A 212 7.16 5.84 -14.35
CA PRO A 212 8.15 4.77 -14.13
C PRO A 212 8.98 4.91 -12.85
N ASP A 213 9.01 6.10 -12.24
CA ASP A 213 9.73 6.35 -10.98
C ASP A 213 8.96 5.82 -9.75
N ILE A 214 7.66 5.55 -9.88
CA ILE A 214 6.84 4.96 -8.81
C ILE A 214 7.07 3.45 -8.79
N LYS A 215 7.50 2.95 -7.63
CA LYS A 215 7.78 1.52 -7.44
C LYS A 215 6.48 0.72 -7.51
N THR A 216 6.53 -0.46 -8.12
CA THR A 216 5.36 -1.36 -8.26
C THR A 216 5.55 -2.67 -7.52
N SER A 217 4.47 -3.19 -6.93
CA SER A 217 4.38 -4.51 -6.33
C SER A 217 3.33 -5.36 -7.05
N PHE A 218 3.71 -6.55 -7.51
CA PHE A 218 2.76 -7.47 -8.15
C PHE A 218 2.17 -8.44 -7.11
N LEU A 219 0.87 -8.33 -6.84
CA LEU A 219 0.15 -9.22 -5.93
C LEU A 219 -0.29 -10.50 -6.64
N THR A 220 -0.17 -11.64 -5.97
CA THR A 220 -0.71 -12.90 -6.50
C THR A 220 -1.16 -13.87 -5.42
N SER A 221 -2.20 -14.64 -5.74
CA SER A 221 -2.58 -15.85 -5.02
C SER A 221 -2.67 -17.06 -5.95
N ASP A 222 -2.18 -16.91 -7.19
CA ASP A 222 -2.21 -17.97 -8.19
C ASP A 222 -1.27 -19.11 -7.82
N LYS A 223 -1.79 -20.34 -7.89
CA LYS A 223 -1.07 -21.58 -7.61
C LYS A 223 -0.53 -22.24 -8.87
N LYS A 224 -0.92 -21.74 -10.04
CA LYS A 224 -0.61 -22.32 -11.35
C LYS A 224 0.55 -21.60 -12.02
N ALA A 225 0.53 -20.27 -12.03
CA ALA A 225 1.59 -19.47 -12.62
C ALA A 225 2.71 -19.13 -11.62
N GLY A 226 3.96 -19.24 -12.07
CA GLY A 226 5.14 -18.86 -11.32
C GLY A 226 5.59 -17.41 -11.55
N LEU A 227 6.65 -16.98 -10.84
CA LEU A 227 7.23 -15.64 -10.96
C LEU A 227 7.54 -15.25 -12.43
N GLY A 228 8.14 -16.16 -13.20
CA GLY A 228 8.52 -15.90 -14.59
C GLY A 228 7.31 -15.65 -15.50
N GLU A 229 6.25 -16.42 -15.35
CA GLU A 229 5.01 -16.26 -16.12
C GLU A 229 4.30 -14.95 -15.76
N HIS A 230 4.27 -14.60 -14.47
CA HIS A 230 3.73 -13.31 -14.03
C HIS A 230 4.51 -12.12 -14.57
N ILE A 231 5.85 -12.15 -14.53
CA ILE A 231 6.70 -11.09 -15.11
C ILE A 231 6.44 -10.97 -16.62
N ALA A 232 6.34 -12.09 -17.33
CA ALA A 232 6.05 -12.09 -18.76
C ALA A 232 4.66 -11.50 -19.05
N ALA A 233 3.65 -11.84 -18.25
CA ALA A 233 2.30 -11.31 -18.38
C ALA A 233 2.18 -9.82 -18.02
N LEU A 234 3.01 -9.36 -17.07
CA LEU A 234 3.13 -7.97 -16.65
C LEU A 234 3.85 -7.12 -17.70
N GLY A 235 4.88 -7.68 -18.35
CA GLY A 235 5.67 -7.03 -19.40
C GLY A 235 6.89 -6.25 -18.90
N PHE A 236 7.14 -6.26 -17.59
CA PHE A 236 8.31 -5.64 -16.95
C PHE A 236 8.60 -6.33 -15.59
N THR A 237 9.78 -6.07 -15.03
CA THR A 237 10.15 -6.59 -13.70
C THR A 237 9.65 -5.63 -12.61
N PRO A 238 8.74 -6.05 -11.71
CA PRO A 238 8.28 -5.19 -10.63
C PRO A 238 9.35 -5.03 -9.54
N PHE A 239 9.24 -3.97 -8.74
CA PHE A 239 10.12 -3.75 -7.58
C PHE A 239 9.89 -4.81 -6.49
N VAL A 240 8.62 -5.14 -6.22
CA VAL A 240 8.20 -6.17 -5.26
C VAL A 240 7.36 -7.24 -5.96
N TYR A 241 7.54 -8.50 -5.55
CA TYR A 241 6.61 -9.58 -5.82
C TYR A 241 5.97 -10.00 -4.50
N SER A 242 4.63 -9.95 -4.44
CA SER A 242 3.88 -10.07 -3.20
C SER A 242 2.85 -11.21 -3.27
N PRO A 243 3.30 -12.46 -3.04
CA PRO A 243 2.41 -13.61 -3.09
C PRO A 243 1.67 -13.82 -1.78
N HIS A 244 0.55 -14.56 -1.82
CA HIS A 244 0.01 -15.16 -0.61
C HIS A 244 1.09 -16.01 0.07
N TYR A 245 1.27 -15.88 1.39
CA TYR A 245 2.44 -16.38 2.13
C TYR A 245 2.65 -17.89 2.01
N LYS A 246 1.56 -18.66 1.89
CA LYS A 246 1.60 -20.12 1.66
C LYS A 246 2.22 -20.53 0.31
N LEU A 247 2.46 -19.59 -0.61
CA LEU A 247 3.11 -19.83 -1.89
C LEU A 247 4.64 -19.63 -1.82
N VAL A 248 5.15 -19.12 -0.69
CA VAL A 248 6.58 -18.86 -0.52
C VAL A 248 7.33 -20.17 -0.34
N THR A 249 8.36 -20.36 -1.17
CA THR A 249 9.26 -21.51 -1.14
C THR A 249 10.72 -21.03 -1.20
N PRO A 250 11.70 -21.84 -0.75
CA PRO A 250 13.11 -21.51 -0.94
C PRO A 250 13.48 -21.20 -2.39
N GLN A 251 12.87 -21.90 -3.34
CA GLN A 251 13.07 -21.68 -4.77
C GLN A 251 12.56 -20.30 -5.20
N LEU A 252 11.38 -19.89 -4.74
CA LEU A 252 10.85 -18.55 -5.05
C LEU A 252 11.72 -17.45 -4.46
N VAL A 253 12.20 -17.61 -3.23
CA VAL A 253 13.13 -16.66 -2.59
C VAL A 253 14.38 -16.51 -3.45
N GLN A 254 14.98 -17.62 -3.89
CA GLN A 254 16.19 -17.60 -4.72
C GLN A 254 15.92 -16.92 -6.07
N GLN A 255 14.80 -17.22 -6.73
CA GLN A 255 14.42 -16.59 -8.00
C GLN A 255 14.22 -15.07 -7.88
N CYS A 256 13.63 -14.60 -6.77
CA CYS A 256 13.46 -13.17 -6.53
C CYS A 256 14.82 -12.49 -6.32
N LYS A 257 15.70 -13.09 -5.50
CA LYS A 257 17.06 -12.60 -5.26
C LYS A 257 17.89 -12.48 -6.54
N GLU A 258 17.86 -13.51 -7.40
CA GLU A 258 18.57 -13.52 -8.68
C GLU A 258 18.10 -12.42 -9.64
N LYS A 259 16.84 -12.01 -9.52
CA LYS A 259 16.23 -10.96 -10.35
C LYS A 259 16.26 -9.57 -9.70
N GLY A 260 16.79 -9.45 -8.48
CA GLY A 260 16.77 -8.20 -7.71
C GLY A 260 15.35 -7.75 -7.32
N ILE A 261 14.40 -8.68 -7.22
CA ILE A 261 13.01 -8.41 -6.84
C ILE A 261 12.86 -8.62 -5.34
N LYS A 262 12.22 -7.69 -4.64
CA LYS A 262 11.87 -7.83 -3.22
C LYS A 262 10.71 -8.81 -3.06
N LEU A 263 10.83 -9.77 -2.16
CA LEU A 263 9.76 -10.74 -1.88
C LEU A 263 9.06 -10.39 -0.56
N ILE A 264 7.83 -9.89 -0.64
CA ILE A 264 7.06 -9.42 0.53
C ILE A 264 5.68 -10.10 0.54
N PRO A 265 5.52 -11.28 1.17
CA PRO A 265 4.25 -12.00 1.20
C PRO A 265 3.20 -11.43 2.18
N TRP A 266 1.94 -11.75 1.89
CA TRP A 266 0.74 -11.43 2.70
C TRP A 266 -0.10 -12.70 2.96
N THR A 267 -0.93 -12.85 3.99
CA THR A 267 -0.98 -12.13 5.26
C THR A 267 -0.70 -13.14 6.38
N PRO A 268 0.58 -13.45 6.71
CA PRO A 268 0.88 -14.30 7.87
C PRO A 268 0.43 -13.60 9.15
N ASN A 269 -0.28 -14.32 10.02
CA ASN A 269 -0.98 -13.74 11.18
C ASN A 269 -0.62 -14.42 12.50
N THR A 270 0.42 -15.25 12.50
CA THR A 270 0.99 -15.86 13.70
C THR A 270 2.49 -15.59 13.77
N ALA A 271 3.03 -15.54 14.99
CA ALA A 271 4.46 -15.32 15.20
C ALA A 271 5.31 -16.42 14.53
N ASP A 272 4.84 -17.66 14.57
CA ASP A 272 5.52 -18.79 13.93
C ASP A 272 5.57 -18.66 12.40
N GLU A 273 4.47 -18.26 11.75
CA GLU A 273 4.45 -18.02 10.29
C GLU A 273 5.39 -16.88 9.89
N ILE A 274 5.38 -15.77 10.65
CA ILE A 274 6.27 -14.62 10.40
C ILE A 274 7.73 -15.04 10.57
N ALA A 275 8.06 -15.78 11.64
CA ALA A 275 9.41 -16.26 11.91
C ALA A 275 9.91 -17.23 10.81
N GLN A 276 9.04 -18.13 10.34
CA GLN A 276 9.36 -19.06 9.25
C GLN A 276 9.67 -18.33 7.94
N LEU A 277 8.85 -17.33 7.56
CA LEU A 277 9.09 -16.54 6.35
C LEU A 277 10.39 -15.74 6.45
N LYS A 278 10.65 -15.12 7.61
CA LYS A 278 11.92 -14.41 7.86
C LYS A 278 13.11 -15.35 7.74
N ALA A 279 13.02 -16.57 8.27
CA ALA A 279 14.07 -17.59 8.16
C ALA A 279 14.28 -18.08 6.71
N LEU A 280 13.22 -18.12 5.89
CA LEU A 280 13.34 -18.39 4.45
C LEU A 280 14.05 -17.27 3.69
N GLY A 281 14.12 -16.06 4.25
CA GLY A 281 14.83 -14.92 3.69
C GLY A 281 14.01 -14.07 2.74
N VAL A 282 12.71 -13.91 3.04
CA VAL A 282 11.86 -12.86 2.44
C VAL A 282 12.35 -11.46 2.87
N ASP A 283 12.05 -10.44 2.09
CA ASP A 283 12.46 -9.05 2.33
C ASP A 283 11.52 -8.31 3.29
N GLY A 284 10.33 -8.85 3.56
CA GLY A 284 9.34 -8.26 4.45
C GLY A 284 8.11 -9.15 4.60
N VAL A 285 7.11 -8.70 5.36
CA VAL A 285 5.79 -9.34 5.42
C VAL A 285 4.69 -8.30 5.68
N ILE A 286 3.50 -8.59 5.16
CA ILE A 286 2.28 -7.79 5.36
C ILE A 286 1.40 -8.53 6.36
N THR A 287 1.11 -7.97 7.55
CA THR A 287 0.35 -8.68 8.61
C THR A 287 -0.77 -7.86 9.22
N ASP A 288 -1.87 -8.52 9.61
CA ASP A 288 -2.96 -7.89 10.37
C ASP A 288 -2.54 -7.53 11.81
N TYR A 289 -1.48 -8.19 12.31
CA TYR A 289 -1.02 -8.14 13.69
C TYR A 289 0.45 -7.70 13.77
N PRO A 290 0.75 -6.41 13.50
CA PRO A 290 2.12 -5.90 13.56
C PRO A 290 2.71 -5.90 14.98
N ASP A 291 1.92 -6.21 16.00
CA ASP A 291 2.41 -6.48 17.36
C ASP A 291 3.19 -7.80 17.49
N LEU A 292 3.23 -8.62 16.42
CA LEU A 292 3.98 -9.89 16.37
C LEU A 292 5.41 -9.75 15.82
N PHE A 293 5.84 -8.54 15.45
CA PHE A 293 7.18 -8.27 14.90
C PHE A 293 8.33 -8.31 15.91
#